data_AF-A0AAE0IRX8-F1
#
_entry.id   AF-A0AAE0IRX8-F1
#
_cell.length_a   1.000
_cell.length_b   1.000
_cell.length_c   1.000
_cell.angle_alpha   90.00
_cell.angle_beta   90.00
_cell.angle_gamma   90.00
#
_symmetry.space_group_name_H-M   'P 1'
#
loop_
_entity.id
_entity.type
_entity.pdbx_description
1 polymer ?
#
loop_
_entity_poly.entity_id
_entity_poly.type
_entity_poly.pdbx_seq_one_letter_code
_entity_poly.pdbx_strand_id
1 'polypeptide(L)'
;MLLSPITHPRLPTILLFLSPTTILAQTSTVLVIPTPLLYQDAQALCQGRGPNGLGTIYPVPATPTDPVYEVLANQPEDRYWIRRRMGGSCTCLNKNGSGDKIEEAPCGDLLPAFCKDCSHGGGDGCR
;
A
#
# COMPACT_ATOMS: atom_id res chain seq x y z
N MET A 1 17.04 -69.42 -29.25
CA MET A 1 17.95 -68.82 -28.26
C MET A 1 18.42 -67.47 -28.81
N LEU A 2 18.26 -66.42 -27.99
CA LEU A 2 18.90 -65.09 -28.04
C LEU A 2 18.81 -64.28 -29.34
N LEU A 3 17.72 -63.52 -29.50
CA LEU A 3 17.78 -62.21 -30.15
C LEU A 3 17.80 -61.14 -29.05
N SER A 4 18.95 -60.51 -28.85
CA SER A 4 19.07 -59.25 -28.14
C SER A 4 18.90 -58.11 -29.13
N PRO A 5 18.06 -57.11 -28.85
CA PRO A 5 18.34 -55.84 -29.49
C PRO A 5 18.20 -54.64 -28.53
N ILE A 6 19.10 -53.68 -28.79
CA ILE A 6 18.96 -52.23 -28.62
C ILE A 6 19.25 -51.64 -27.23
N THR A 7 20.53 -51.29 -27.04
CA THR A 7 20.96 -50.28 -26.06
C THR A 7 21.01 -48.92 -26.74
N HIS A 8 20.06 -48.02 -26.43
CA HIS A 8 20.21 -46.59 -26.66
C HIS A 8 20.00 -45.86 -25.32
N PRO A 9 21.02 -45.21 -24.74
CA PRO A 9 20.79 -44.28 -23.66
C PRO A 9 20.23 -42.98 -24.25
N ARG A 10 18.91 -42.83 -24.25
CA ARG A 10 18.26 -41.52 -24.43
C ARG A 10 18.44 -40.72 -23.15
N LEU A 11 19.48 -39.88 -23.13
CA LEU A 11 19.62 -38.81 -22.13
C LEU A 11 18.43 -37.85 -22.28
N PRO A 12 17.63 -37.61 -21.23
CA PRO A 12 16.69 -36.51 -21.24
C PRO A 12 17.49 -35.21 -21.07
N THR A 13 17.54 -34.40 -22.12
CA THR A 13 17.94 -32.99 -22.02
C THR A 13 16.92 -32.28 -21.15
N ILE A 14 17.23 -32.12 -19.86
CA ILE A 14 16.43 -31.31 -18.93
C ILE A 14 16.62 -29.85 -19.37
N LEU A 15 15.69 -29.36 -20.18
CA LEU A 15 15.50 -27.93 -20.42
C LEU A 15 14.96 -27.31 -19.14
N LEU A 16 15.86 -26.77 -18.32
CA LEU A 16 15.54 -25.84 -17.25
C LEU A 16 14.99 -24.56 -17.89
N PHE A 17 13.67 -24.51 -18.09
CA PHE A 17 12.97 -23.25 -18.28
C PHE A 17 13.05 -22.49 -16.96
N LEU A 18 14.06 -21.62 -16.82
CA LEU A 18 14.00 -20.52 -15.87
C LEU A 18 12.92 -19.57 -16.35
N SER A 19 11.69 -19.81 -15.93
CA SER A 19 10.66 -18.78 -15.93
C SER A 19 11.20 -17.64 -15.07
N PRO A 20 11.37 -16.41 -15.59
CA PRO A 20 11.61 -15.28 -14.72
C PRO A 20 10.38 -15.18 -13.82
N THR A 21 10.52 -15.59 -12.57
CA THR A 21 9.63 -15.12 -11.52
C THR A 21 9.84 -13.62 -11.46
N THR A 22 8.98 -12.88 -12.16
CA THR A 22 8.71 -11.50 -11.81
C THR A 22 8.19 -11.53 -10.39
N ILE A 23 9.11 -11.43 -9.41
CA ILE A 23 8.78 -11.06 -8.05
C ILE A 23 8.33 -9.59 -8.19
N LEU A 24 7.04 -9.41 -8.47
CA LEU A 24 6.40 -8.12 -8.26
C LEU A 24 6.42 -7.96 -6.75
N ALA A 25 7.41 -7.24 -6.23
CA ALA A 25 7.39 -6.81 -4.85
C ALA A 25 6.16 -5.90 -4.70
N GLN A 26 5.05 -6.46 -4.20
CA GLN A 26 3.86 -5.68 -3.87
C GLN A 26 4.22 -4.82 -2.65
N THR A 27 4.73 -3.61 -2.91
CA THR A 27 5.06 -2.61 -1.89
C THR A 27 3.83 -1.85 -1.39
N SER A 28 2.63 -2.42 -1.52
CA SER A 28 1.40 -1.75 -1.10
C SER A 28 1.26 -1.78 0.42
N THR A 29 1.93 -0.80 1.02
CA THR A 29 1.95 -0.45 2.44
C THR A 29 0.71 0.34 2.86
N VAL A 30 -0.27 0.56 1.97
CA VAL A 30 -1.47 1.35 2.24
C VAL A 30 -2.53 0.48 2.92
N LEU A 31 -2.94 0.85 4.13
CA LEU A 31 -4.04 0.21 4.87
C LEU A 31 -5.22 1.18 4.94
N VAL A 32 -6.44 0.65 4.92
CA VAL A 32 -7.65 1.46 5.04
C VAL A 32 -8.29 1.25 6.41
N ILE A 33 -8.65 2.35 7.06
CA ILE A 33 -9.63 2.38 8.16
C ILE A 33 -10.95 2.85 7.55
N PRO A 34 -11.91 1.94 7.29
CA PRO A 34 -13.15 2.30 6.63
C PRO A 34 -14.13 3.02 7.56
N THR A 35 -13.99 2.86 8.89
CA THR A 35 -14.83 3.52 9.88
C THR A 35 -14.50 5.02 9.91
N PRO A 36 -15.48 5.91 9.72
CA PRO A 36 -15.25 7.34 9.87
C PRO A 36 -14.87 7.71 11.31
N LEU A 37 -13.79 8.47 11.45
CA LEU A 37 -13.21 8.87 12.72
C LEU A 37 -12.81 10.35 12.68
N LEU A 38 -12.68 10.95 13.86
CA LEU A 38 -11.97 12.22 13.99
C LEU A 38 -10.50 12.02 13.59
N TYR A 39 -9.86 13.09 13.13
CA TYR A 39 -8.47 13.01 12.68
C TYR A 39 -7.52 12.40 13.73
N GLN A 40 -7.66 12.82 15.00
CA GLN A 40 -6.78 12.36 16.08
C GLN A 40 -6.95 10.86 16.36
N ASP A 41 -8.18 10.36 16.34
CA ASP A 41 -8.49 8.95 16.57
C ASP A 41 -7.99 8.10 15.41
N ALA A 42 -8.16 8.57 14.17
CA ALA A 42 -7.60 7.93 12.99
C ALA A 42 -6.07 7.84 13.07
N GLN A 43 -5.40 8.92 13.47
CA GLN A 43 -3.96 8.95 13.66
C GLN A 43 -3.50 7.95 14.72
N ALA A 44 -4.14 7.94 15.89
CA ALA A 44 -3.82 7.01 16.97
C ALA A 44 -4.05 5.54 16.55
N LEU A 45 -5.12 5.27 15.81
CA LEU A 45 -5.43 3.92 15.34
C LEU A 45 -4.42 3.44 14.28
N CYS A 46 -3.98 4.31 13.39
CA CYS A 46 -2.91 3.98 12.44
C CYS A 46 -1.59 3.66 13.15
N GLN A 47 -1.25 4.39 14.22
CA GLN A 47 -0.07 4.11 15.05
C GLN A 47 -0.16 2.77 15.77
N GLY A 48 -1.36 2.34 16.15
CA GLY A 48 -1.60 1.03 16.76
C GLY A 48 -1.58 -0.16 15.80
N ARG A 49 -1.60 0.05 14.47
CA ARG A 49 -1.68 -1.05 13.49
C ARG A 49 -0.29 -1.51 13.02
N GLY A 50 0.09 -2.71 13.47
CA GLY A 50 1.28 -3.47 13.06
C GLY A 50 1.65 -4.48 14.16
N PRO A 51 2.37 -5.58 13.89
CA PRO A 51 2.74 -6.56 14.92
C PRO A 51 3.54 -5.96 16.09
N ASN A 52 4.09 -4.75 15.91
CA ASN A 52 4.85 -3.98 16.91
C ASN A 52 4.40 -2.51 17.06
N GLY A 53 3.21 -2.12 16.59
CA GLY A 53 2.72 -0.73 16.71
C GLY A 53 3.51 0.31 15.91
N LEU A 54 3.99 -0.05 14.71
CA LEU A 54 4.84 0.80 13.87
C LEU A 54 4.11 1.44 12.68
N GLY A 55 2.79 1.29 12.55
CA GLY A 55 2.04 1.98 11.51
C GLY A 55 2.06 3.51 11.68
N THR A 56 1.69 4.26 10.66
CA THR A 56 1.50 5.71 10.75
C THR A 56 0.32 6.13 9.90
N ILE A 57 -0.30 7.27 10.21
CA ILE A 57 -1.26 7.86 9.27
C ILE A 57 -0.55 8.14 7.95
N TYR A 58 -1.19 7.83 6.83
CA TYR A 58 -0.53 7.83 5.53
C TYR A 58 0.11 9.20 5.26
N PRO A 59 1.40 9.27 4.90
CA PRO A 59 2.06 10.56 4.67
C PRO A 59 1.43 11.31 3.49
N VAL A 60 1.65 12.62 3.44
CA VAL A 60 1.25 13.42 2.28
C VAL A 60 1.99 12.87 1.04
N PRO A 61 1.27 12.47 -0.03
CA PRO A 61 1.91 11.97 -1.25
C PRO A 61 2.88 13.01 -1.83
N ALA A 62 4.09 12.58 -2.15
CA ALA A 62 5.12 13.44 -2.75
C ALA A 62 5.10 13.44 -4.28
N THR A 63 4.43 12.46 -4.89
CA THR A 63 4.38 12.28 -6.34
C THR A 63 2.98 11.85 -6.78
N PRO A 64 2.53 12.19 -8.00
CA PRO A 64 1.21 11.79 -8.51
C PRO A 64 1.07 10.28 -8.76
N THR A 65 2.19 9.53 -8.73
CA THR A 65 2.23 8.07 -8.89
C THR A 65 2.24 7.33 -7.54
N ASP A 66 1.98 8.02 -6.43
CA ASP A 66 1.95 7.41 -5.11
C ASP A 66 0.84 6.33 -5.04
N PRO A 67 1.11 5.14 -4.47
CA PRO A 67 0.17 4.02 -4.47
C PRO A 67 -1.16 4.32 -3.74
N VAL A 68 -1.21 5.32 -2.86
CA VAL A 68 -2.48 5.71 -2.20
C VAL A 68 -3.52 6.18 -3.21
N TYR A 69 -3.12 6.73 -4.35
CA TYR A 69 -4.08 7.21 -5.36
C TYR A 69 -4.83 6.07 -6.05
N GLU A 70 -4.16 4.94 -6.29
CA GLU A 70 -4.81 3.73 -6.79
C GLU A 70 -5.80 3.18 -5.75
N VAL A 71 -5.41 3.17 -4.47
CA VAL A 71 -6.28 2.71 -3.39
C VAL A 71 -7.49 3.63 -3.22
N LEU A 72 -7.29 4.96 -3.25
CA LEU A 72 -8.33 5.98 -3.18
C LEU A 72 -9.35 5.84 -4.31
N ALA A 73 -8.91 5.57 -5.54
CA ALA A 73 -9.81 5.40 -6.68
C ALA A 73 -10.78 4.22 -6.50
N ASN A 74 -10.34 3.18 -5.78
CA ASN A 74 -11.12 1.97 -5.52
C ASN A 74 -11.92 2.04 -4.20
N GLN A 75 -11.85 3.15 -3.46
CA GLN A 75 -12.58 3.32 -2.22
C GLN A 75 -14.02 3.84 -2.44
N PRO A 76 -14.99 3.47 -1.59
CA PRO A 76 -16.37 3.92 -1.72
C PRO A 76 -16.55 5.40 -1.36
N GLU A 77 -15.91 5.87 -0.30
CA GLU A 77 -16.02 7.28 0.11
C GLU A 77 -15.18 8.19 -0.79
N ASP A 78 -15.46 9.48 -0.74
CA ASP A 78 -14.71 10.46 -1.53
C ASP A 78 -13.53 11.07 -0.76
N ARG A 79 -13.62 11.15 0.57
CA ARG A 79 -12.63 11.85 1.40
C ARG A 79 -12.02 10.92 2.45
N TYR A 80 -10.69 10.94 2.57
CA TYR A 80 -9.93 10.11 3.50
C TYR A 80 -8.84 10.88 4.21
N TRP A 81 -8.74 10.73 5.54
CA TRP A 81 -7.66 11.30 6.32
C TRP A 81 -6.29 10.77 5.90
N ILE A 82 -5.34 11.71 5.80
CA ILE A 82 -3.90 11.48 5.63
C ILE A 82 -3.14 12.43 6.58
N ARG A 83 -1.82 12.27 6.75
CA ARG A 83 -0.99 13.12 7.61
C ARG A 83 -1.21 14.60 7.27
N ARG A 84 -1.32 15.46 8.29
CA ARG A 84 -1.47 16.92 8.10
C ARG A 84 -0.32 17.51 7.30
N ARG A 85 -0.61 18.45 6.41
CA ARG A 85 0.35 19.48 5.98
C ARG A 85 0.59 20.45 7.14
N MET A 86 1.76 21.09 7.20
CA MET A 86 2.09 22.04 8.27
C MET A 86 1.01 23.12 8.40
N GLY A 87 0.52 23.40 9.62
CA GLY A 87 -0.57 24.36 9.85
C GLY A 87 -1.53 23.94 10.97
N GLY A 88 -2.66 24.67 11.10
CA GLY A 88 -3.70 24.42 12.11
C GLY A 88 -4.89 23.55 11.64
N SER A 89 -5.01 23.30 10.33
CA SER A 89 -6.06 22.48 9.71
C SER A 89 -5.64 21.01 9.54
N CYS A 90 -6.61 20.13 9.30
CA CYS A 90 -6.36 18.72 8.98
C CYS A 90 -6.32 18.53 7.46
N THR A 91 -5.70 17.44 7.00
CA THR A 91 -5.51 17.17 5.58
C THR A 91 -6.15 15.86 5.19
N CYS A 92 -6.90 15.85 4.10
CA CYS A 92 -7.48 14.65 3.52
C CYS A 92 -7.14 14.53 2.03
N LEU A 93 -7.21 13.31 1.51
CA LEU A 93 -7.34 13.08 0.08
C LEU A 93 -8.81 13.14 -0.30
N ASN A 94 -9.13 13.84 -1.38
CA ASN A 94 -10.46 13.91 -1.98
C ASN A 94 -10.40 13.32 -3.40
N LYS A 95 -11.10 12.21 -3.63
CA LYS A 95 -11.17 11.51 -4.92
C LYS A 95 -11.54 12.45 -6.08
N ASN A 96 -12.43 13.40 -5.80
CA ASN A 96 -12.98 14.39 -6.72
C ASN A 96 -12.29 15.76 -6.61
N GLY A 97 -11.22 15.86 -5.80
CA GLY A 97 -10.42 17.07 -5.65
C GLY A 97 -9.61 17.39 -6.91
N SER A 98 -9.22 18.66 -7.07
CA SER A 98 -8.36 19.12 -8.15
C SER A 98 -6.88 18.82 -7.88
N GLY A 99 -6.06 18.83 -8.94
CA GLY A 99 -4.60 18.68 -8.84
C GLY A 99 -4.19 17.38 -8.16
N ASP A 100 -3.41 17.49 -7.08
CA ASP A 100 -2.89 16.35 -6.30
C ASP A 100 -3.95 15.67 -5.42
N LYS A 101 -5.22 16.07 -5.53
CA LYS A 101 -6.34 15.55 -4.75
C LYS A 101 -6.21 15.78 -3.23
N ILE A 102 -5.32 16.68 -2.82
CA ILE A 102 -5.07 17.00 -1.42
C ILE A 102 -5.88 18.23 -1.05
N GLU A 103 -6.64 18.13 0.02
CA GLU A 103 -7.54 19.17 0.50
C GLU A 103 -7.36 19.39 2.00
N GLU A 104 -7.58 20.62 2.46
CA GLU A 104 -7.72 20.92 3.89
C GLU A 104 -9.15 20.66 4.35
N ALA A 105 -9.29 20.19 5.58
CA ALA A 105 -10.59 19.90 6.17
C ALA A 105 -10.60 20.27 7.66
N PRO A 106 -11.78 20.62 8.21
CA PRO A 106 -11.95 20.75 9.65
C PRO A 106 -11.59 19.43 10.34
N CYS A 107 -10.73 19.50 11.37
CA CYS A 107 -10.34 18.31 12.12
C CYS A 107 -11.49 17.61 12.88
N GLY A 108 -12.63 18.29 12.99
CA GLY A 108 -13.87 17.77 13.57
C GLY A 108 -14.72 16.94 12.59
N ASP A 109 -14.37 16.88 11.30
CA ASP A 109 -15.05 16.02 10.34
C ASP A 109 -14.82 14.53 10.70
N LEU A 110 -15.83 13.70 10.47
CA LEU A 110 -15.72 12.25 10.58
C LEU A 110 -15.43 11.68 9.20
N LEU A 111 -14.20 11.24 8.96
CA LEU A 111 -13.78 10.66 7.69
C LEU A 111 -13.08 9.31 7.93
N PRO A 112 -13.18 8.37 6.98
CA PRO A 112 -12.28 7.21 6.98
C PRO A 112 -10.82 7.66 6.80
N ALA A 113 -9.86 6.76 6.98
CA ALA A 113 -8.45 7.12 6.97
C ALA A 113 -7.58 6.11 6.21
N PHE A 114 -6.47 6.60 5.65
CA PHE A 114 -5.40 5.76 5.17
C PHE A 114 -4.27 5.71 6.20
N CYS A 115 -3.75 4.52 6.44
CA CYS A 115 -2.52 4.27 7.19
C CYS A 115 -1.43 3.73 6.26
N LYS A 116 -0.18 3.86 6.69
CA LYS A 116 0.97 3.21 6.08
C LYS A 116 1.56 2.18 7.04
N ASP A 117 1.71 0.95 6.60
CA ASP A 117 2.49 -0.07 7.31
C ASP A 117 3.99 0.20 7.11
N CYS A 118 4.72 0.26 8.21
CA CYS A 118 6.15 0.52 8.24
C CYS A 118 6.99 -0.73 8.49
N SER A 119 6.36 -1.91 8.60
CA SER A 119 7.02 -3.16 8.98
C SER A 119 8.01 -3.69 7.93
N HIS A 120 7.95 -3.23 6.68
CA HIS A 120 8.78 -3.75 5.56
C HIS A 120 9.44 -2.69 4.68
N GLY A 121 9.48 -1.42 5.10
CA GLY A 121 10.08 -0.37 4.28
C GLY A 121 10.44 0.88 5.08
N GLY A 122 11.73 1.03 5.38
CA GLY A 122 12.31 2.27 5.91
C GLY A 122 12.33 3.40 4.88
N GLY A 123 11.18 3.73 4.31
CA GLY A 123 10.99 4.93 3.49
C GLY A 123 10.54 6.10 4.37
N ASP A 124 10.91 7.32 3.97
CA ASP A 124 10.80 8.65 4.61
C ASP A 124 9.46 9.09 5.27
N GLY A 125 8.50 8.20 5.52
CA GLY A 125 7.20 8.52 6.12
C GLY A 125 6.93 7.92 7.50
N CYS A 126 7.79 7.01 7.98
CA CYS A 126 7.55 6.18 9.17
C CYS A 126 8.19 6.72 10.46
N ARG A 127 8.50 8.01 10.50
CA ARG A 127 9.09 8.69 11.66
C ARG A 127 8.34 9.96 11.99
#